data_AF-A0A4U0X528-F1
#
_entry.id   AF-A0A4U0X528-F1
#
_cell.length_a   1.000
_cell.length_b   1.000
_cell.length_c   1.000
_cell.angle_alpha   90.00
_cell.angle_beta   90.00
_cell.angle_gamma   90.00
#
_symmetry.space_group_name_H-M   'P 1'
#
loop_
_entity.id
_entity.type
_entity.pdbx_description
1 polymer ?
#
loop_
_entity_poly.entity_id
_entity_poly.type
_entity_poly.pdbx_seq_one_letter_code
_entity_poly.pdbx_strand_id
1 'polypeptide(L)'
;SPDHKEWTNIFGEVLFPLITQLLKPEIYQSDPVGMSETRVQAATLLCKIFLHYLVLLSEWEGMLDLWLRILGIMDRLMNSGQGDNLEEAVPEQLKNILLVMSSGRYLAPPSDAAGPQTPQQARLWRETWTRLDRFLPTLMPELFPEEAKKPRSRGKSEMSALAAGADEKSADADEKEQAQTQAQAQVG
;
A
#
# COMPACT_ATOMS: atom_id res chain seq x y z
N SER A 1 -3.90 -28.87 14.07
CA SER A 1 -5.07 -27.97 14.13
C SER A 1 -4.92 -26.91 13.05
N PRO A 2 -5.98 -26.36 12.45
CA PRO A 2 -5.90 -25.27 11.46
C PRO A 2 -5.43 -23.93 12.04
N ASP A 3 -5.20 -23.85 13.36
CA ASP A 3 -4.97 -22.59 14.10
C ASP A 3 -3.51 -22.10 14.12
N HIS A 4 -2.77 -22.25 13.01
CA HIS A 4 -1.42 -21.67 12.89
C HIS A 4 -1.42 -20.21 12.44
N LYS A 5 -2.49 -19.45 12.72
CA LYS A 5 -2.59 -18.01 12.45
C LYS A 5 -2.72 -17.15 13.71
N GLU A 6 -2.70 -17.73 14.91
CA GLU A 6 -2.75 -16.97 16.18
C GLU A 6 -1.62 -15.93 16.28
N TRP A 7 -0.47 -16.19 15.68
CA TRP A 7 0.62 -15.23 15.64
C TRP A 7 0.26 -13.96 14.86
N THR A 8 -0.70 -13.99 13.92
CA THR A 8 -1.19 -12.76 13.26
C THR A 8 -2.05 -11.90 14.18
N ASN A 9 -2.69 -12.51 15.19
CA ASN A 9 -3.48 -11.80 16.19
C ASN A 9 -2.61 -10.87 17.04
N ILE A 10 -1.30 -11.15 17.18
CA ILE A 10 -0.38 -10.23 17.87
C ILE A 10 -0.42 -8.83 17.26
N PHE A 11 -0.60 -8.73 15.94
CA PHE A 11 -0.72 -7.44 15.28
C PHE A 11 -2.11 -6.83 15.53
N GLY A 12 -3.15 -7.58 15.17
CA GLY A 12 -4.53 -7.10 15.16
C GLY A 12 -5.10 -6.79 16.54
N GLU A 13 -4.81 -7.64 17.52
CA GLU A 13 -5.43 -7.62 18.85
C GLU A 13 -4.54 -6.98 19.91
N VAL A 14 -3.22 -6.93 19.71
CA VAL A 14 -2.27 -6.41 20.71
C VAL A 14 -1.55 -5.15 20.21
N LEU A 15 -0.71 -5.26 19.18
CA LEU A 15 0.19 -4.17 18.79
C LEU A 15 -0.56 -2.98 18.20
N PHE A 16 -1.53 -3.20 17.31
CA PHE A 16 -2.28 -2.09 16.70
C PHE A 16 -3.17 -1.35 17.70
N PRO A 17 -3.93 -2.02 18.59
CA PRO A 17 -4.66 -1.35 19.65
C PRO A 17 -3.73 -0.59 20.61
N LEU A 18 -2.61 -1.20 21.01
CA LEU A 18 -1.62 -0.55 21.88
C LEU A 18 -1.12 0.76 21.28
N ILE A 19 -0.64 0.74 20.04
CA ILE A 19 -0.12 1.93 19.37
C ILE A 19 -1.23 2.97 19.16
N THR A 20 -2.44 2.53 18.82
CA THR A 20 -3.60 3.44 18.67
C THR A 20 -3.94 4.13 19.99
N GLN A 21 -3.81 3.45 21.12
CA GLN A 21 -3.98 4.03 22.44
C GLN A 21 -2.87 5.03 22.76
N LEU A 22 -1.62 4.70 22.47
CA LEU A 22 -0.47 5.59 22.69
C LEU A 22 -0.55 6.87 21.85
N LEU A 23 -1.20 6.83 20.69
CA LEU A 23 -1.41 7.99 19.82
C LEU A 23 -2.46 8.98 20.34
N LYS A 24 -3.26 8.62 21.35
CA LYS A 24 -4.28 9.52 21.90
C LYS A 24 -3.62 10.71 22.62
N PRO A 25 -4.06 11.96 22.37
CA PRO A 25 -3.50 13.15 23.02
C PRO A 25 -3.54 13.07 24.55
N GLU A 26 -4.62 12.52 25.11
CA GLU A 26 -4.82 12.42 26.56
C GLU A 26 -3.79 11.49 27.21
N ILE A 27 -3.38 10.44 26.50
CA ILE A 27 -2.35 9.50 26.98
C ILE A 27 -0.98 10.17 26.92
N TYR A 28 -0.68 10.86 25.82
CA TYR A 28 0.59 11.58 25.69
C TYR A 28 0.78 12.66 26.74
N GLN A 29 -0.27 13.45 27.00
CA GLN A 29 -0.23 14.56 27.96
C GLN A 29 -0.05 14.10 29.41
N SER A 30 -0.25 12.81 29.71
CA SER A 30 -0.04 12.29 31.07
C SER A 30 1.45 12.26 31.46
N ASP A 31 2.33 12.00 30.50
CA ASP A 31 3.79 12.07 30.65
C ASP A 31 4.42 12.23 29.24
N PRO A 32 4.58 13.46 28.72
CA PRO A 32 5.06 13.68 27.35
C PRO A 32 6.44 13.06 27.09
N VAL A 33 7.33 13.04 28.08
CA VAL A 33 8.69 12.52 27.92
C VAL A 33 8.65 11.00 27.88
N GLY A 34 8.09 10.36 28.91
CA GLY A 34 8.00 8.90 28.96
C GLY A 34 7.12 8.32 27.86
N MET A 35 6.04 9.01 27.47
CA MET A 35 5.17 8.56 26.37
C MET A 35 5.82 8.74 25.00
N SER A 36 6.68 9.74 24.80
CA SER A 36 7.48 9.86 23.57
C SER A 36 8.40 8.65 23.41
N GLU A 37 9.14 8.28 24.47
CA GLU A 37 10.01 7.10 24.48
C GLU A 37 9.22 5.81 24.27
N THR A 38 8.08 5.67 24.96
CA THR A 38 7.21 4.50 24.85
C THR A 38 6.68 4.32 23.43
N ARG A 39 6.34 5.40 22.72
CA ARG A 39 5.93 5.35 21.31
C ARG A 39 7.06 4.84 20.40
N VAL A 40 8.29 5.31 20.60
CA VAL A 40 9.47 4.82 19.85
C VAL A 40 9.70 3.33 20.11
N GLN A 41 9.57 2.89 21.37
CA GLN A 41 9.69 1.48 21.72
C GLN A 41 8.58 0.63 21.10
N ALA A 42 7.33 1.11 21.09
CA ALA A 42 6.21 0.42 20.46
C ALA A 42 6.37 0.30 18.93
N ALA A 43 6.84 1.37 18.27
CA ALA A 43 7.18 1.35 16.84
C ALA A 43 8.29 0.32 16.54
N THR A 44 9.34 0.33 17.37
CA THR A 44 10.46 -0.62 17.28
C THR A 44 9.99 -2.06 17.48
N LEU A 45 9.14 -2.30 18.47
CA LEU A 45 8.58 -3.63 18.74
C LEU A 45 7.75 -4.14 17.57
N LEU A 46 6.88 -3.29 17.00
CA LEU A 46 6.10 -3.63 15.82
C LEU A 46 6.99 -4.06 14.65
N CYS A 47 8.03 -3.28 14.36
CA CYS A 47 8.99 -3.57 13.29
C CYS A 47 9.73 -4.89 13.53
N LYS A 48 10.20 -5.11 14.76
CA LYS A 48 10.92 -6.35 15.14
C LYS A 48 10.03 -7.58 15.00
N ILE A 49 8.78 -7.51 15.44
CA ILE A 49 7.85 -8.65 15.36
C ILE A 49 7.49 -8.93 13.89
N PHE A 50 7.27 -7.89 13.07
CA PHE A 50 7.08 -8.06 11.64
C PHE A 50 8.26 -8.77 10.98
N LEU A 51 9.49 -8.33 11.25
CA LEU A 51 10.68 -8.97 10.70
C LEU A 51 10.88 -10.40 11.22
N HIS A 52 10.59 -10.64 12.50
CA HIS A 52 10.69 -11.96 13.11
C HIS A 52 9.80 -12.98 12.39
N TYR A 53 8.59 -12.59 12.01
CA TYR A 53 7.64 -13.44 11.28
C TYR A 53 7.72 -13.29 9.76
N LEU A 54 8.66 -12.53 9.20
CA LEU A 54 8.67 -12.16 7.78
C LEU A 54 8.62 -13.36 6.83
N VAL A 55 9.36 -14.43 7.15
CA VAL A 55 9.38 -15.67 6.35
C VAL A 55 7.97 -16.27 6.27
N LEU A 56 7.33 -16.47 7.42
CA LEU A 56 5.99 -17.06 7.50
C LEU A 56 4.92 -16.14 6.90
N LEU A 57 5.07 -14.84 7.13
CA LEU A 57 4.24 -13.80 6.53
C LEU A 57 4.28 -13.85 5.01
N SER A 58 5.45 -14.06 4.41
CA SER A 58 5.58 -14.05 2.95
C SER A 58 4.75 -15.12 2.22
N GLU A 59 4.41 -16.20 2.92
CA GLU A 59 3.56 -17.29 2.41
C GLU A 59 2.07 -17.07 2.72
N TRP A 60 1.75 -16.07 3.56
CA TRP A 60 0.39 -15.77 3.97
C TRP A 60 -0.28 -14.73 3.05
N GLU A 61 -1.49 -15.05 2.58
CA GLU A 61 -2.25 -14.22 1.65
C GLU A 61 -2.51 -12.79 2.14
N GLY A 62 -2.65 -12.59 3.46
CA GLY A 62 -2.90 -11.28 4.08
C GLY A 62 -1.66 -10.41 4.29
N MET A 63 -0.47 -10.84 3.85
CA MET A 63 0.79 -10.13 4.05
C MET A 63 0.75 -8.68 3.57
N LEU A 64 0.20 -8.46 2.38
CA LEU A 64 0.12 -7.11 1.81
C LEU A 64 -0.73 -6.19 2.69
N ASP A 65 -1.91 -6.64 3.11
CA ASP A 65 -2.81 -5.82 3.92
C ASP A 65 -2.21 -5.51 5.29
N LEU A 66 -1.54 -6.49 5.91
CA LEU A 66 -0.81 -6.28 7.16
C LEU A 66 0.30 -5.24 6.98
N TRP A 67 1.13 -5.41 5.95
CA TRP A 67 2.23 -4.49 5.68
C TRP A 67 1.75 -3.06 5.42
N LEU A 68 0.71 -2.88 4.61
CA LEU A 68 0.13 -1.55 4.37
C LEU A 68 -0.47 -0.93 5.63
N ARG A 69 -1.02 -1.75 6.53
CA ARG A 69 -1.48 -1.30 7.84
C ARG A 69 -0.32 -0.89 8.75
N ILE A 70 0.80 -1.60 8.73
CA ILE A 70 2.03 -1.21 9.42
C ILE A 70 2.53 0.13 8.89
N LEU A 71 2.65 0.31 7.57
CA LEU A 71 3.04 1.59 6.97
C LEU A 71 2.10 2.72 7.40
N GLY A 72 0.79 2.48 7.44
CA GLY A 72 -0.18 3.46 7.91
C GLY A 72 -0.03 3.82 9.40
N ILE A 73 0.42 2.89 10.24
CA ILE A 73 0.72 3.16 11.65
C ILE A 73 2.02 3.97 11.79
N MET A 74 3.04 3.64 11.01
CA MET A 74 4.31 4.37 11.00
C MET A 74 4.11 5.83 10.55
N ASP A 75 3.32 6.03 9.49
CA ASP A 75 2.87 7.35 9.02
C ASP A 75 2.18 8.14 10.14
N ARG A 76 1.20 7.54 10.84
CA ARG A 76 0.49 8.18 11.96
C ARG A 76 1.39 8.49 13.16
N LEU A 77 2.35 7.61 13.48
CA LEU A 77 3.30 7.83 14.57
C LEU A 77 4.18 9.05 14.30
N MET A 78 4.79 9.07 13.11
CA MET A 78 5.66 10.16 12.66
C MET A 78 4.90 11.49 12.59
N ASN A 79 3.70 11.49 11.99
CA ASN A 79 2.88 12.69 11.78
C ASN A 79 1.96 13.03 12.97
N SER A 80 2.19 12.47 14.16
CA SER A 80 1.37 12.75 15.33
C SER A 80 1.65 14.12 15.98
N GLY A 81 2.73 14.81 15.58
CA GLY A 81 3.08 16.17 16.05
C GLY A 81 3.53 16.25 17.51
N GLN A 82 4.13 15.18 18.04
CA GLN A 82 4.32 14.98 19.48
C GLN A 82 5.68 14.31 19.82
N GLY A 83 6.75 14.63 19.11
CA GLY A 83 8.11 14.28 19.52
C GLY A 83 9.11 14.07 18.37
N ASP A 84 10.21 14.81 18.42
CA ASP A 84 11.31 14.79 17.44
C ASP A 84 11.90 13.38 17.24
N ASN A 85 11.91 12.56 18.30
CA ASN A 85 12.48 11.21 18.28
C ASN A 85 11.80 10.29 17.24
N LEU A 86 10.50 10.47 16.97
CA LEU A 86 9.78 9.64 15.99
C LEU A 86 10.06 10.07 14.54
N GLU A 87 10.35 11.35 14.32
CA GLU A 87 10.68 11.88 12.99
C GLU A 87 11.98 11.28 12.44
N GLU A 88 12.93 10.92 13.32
CA GLU A 88 14.15 10.22 12.93
C GLU A 88 14.01 8.69 13.03
N ALA A 89 13.41 8.18 14.11
CA ALA A 89 13.33 6.75 14.35
C ALA A 89 12.46 6.01 13.32
N VAL A 90 11.34 6.59 12.89
CA VAL A 90 10.43 5.93 11.95
C VAL A 90 11.07 5.73 10.57
N PRO A 91 11.66 6.75 9.92
CA PRO A 91 12.37 6.57 8.66
C PRO A 91 13.50 5.55 8.74
N GLU A 92 14.29 5.57 9.81
CA GLU A 92 15.40 4.63 10.01
C GLU A 92 14.90 3.19 10.18
N GLN A 93 13.84 2.96 10.95
CA GLN A 93 13.26 1.62 11.09
C GLN A 93 12.67 1.12 9.76
N LEU A 94 11.98 1.98 9.01
CA LEU A 94 11.44 1.65 7.69
C LEU A 94 12.56 1.32 6.70
N LYS A 95 13.64 2.10 6.68
CA LYS A 95 14.84 1.82 5.88
C LYS A 95 15.38 0.43 6.13
N ASN A 96 15.56 0.07 7.41
CA ASN A 96 16.07 -1.24 7.80
C ASN A 96 15.14 -2.38 7.36
N ILE A 97 13.82 -2.24 7.55
CA ILE A 97 12.86 -3.24 7.08
C ILE A 97 12.90 -3.40 5.55
N LEU A 98 12.86 -2.30 4.81
CA LEU A 98 12.85 -2.32 3.35
C LEU A 98 14.10 -2.98 2.79
N LEU A 99 15.27 -2.72 3.38
CA LEU A 99 16.52 -3.38 3.02
C LEU A 99 16.49 -4.89 3.29
N VAL A 100 15.98 -5.31 4.46
CA VAL A 100 15.82 -6.75 4.77
C VAL A 100 14.82 -7.42 3.83
N MET A 101 13.69 -6.77 3.53
CA MET A 101 12.69 -7.32 2.61
C MET A 101 13.24 -7.42 1.19
N SER A 102 14.03 -6.44 0.74
CA SER A 102 14.65 -6.46 -0.58
C SER A 102 15.74 -7.52 -0.68
N SER A 103 16.61 -7.65 0.32
CA SER A 103 17.69 -8.65 0.31
C SER A 103 17.14 -10.08 0.35
N GLY A 104 16.05 -10.30 1.09
CA GLY A 104 15.30 -11.56 1.13
C GLY A 104 14.37 -11.79 -0.06
N ARG A 105 14.37 -10.91 -1.08
CA ARG A 105 13.49 -10.97 -2.26
C ARG A 105 11.98 -10.93 -1.97
N TYR A 106 11.57 -10.58 -0.75
CA TYR A 106 10.16 -10.35 -0.41
C TYR A 106 9.64 -9.08 -1.08
N LEU A 107 10.44 -8.00 -1.05
CA LEU A 107 10.19 -6.74 -1.73
C LEU A 107 11.10 -6.66 -2.96
N ALA A 108 10.73 -7.37 -4.02
CA ALA A 108 11.51 -7.39 -5.25
C ALA A 108 11.32 -6.08 -6.04
N PRO A 109 12.39 -5.44 -6.54
CA PRO A 109 12.29 -4.37 -7.54
C PRO A 109 11.85 -4.93 -8.91
N PRO A 110 11.22 -4.10 -9.77
CA PRO A 110 10.84 -4.49 -11.13
C PRO A 110 12.00 -4.58 -12.13
N SER A 111 13.26 -4.36 -11.73
CA SER A 111 14.41 -4.61 -12.60
C SER A 111 14.62 -6.10 -12.89
N ASP A 112 14.85 -6.41 -14.17
CA ASP A 112 15.27 -7.72 -14.65
C ASP A 112 16.57 -8.21 -14.00
N ALA A 113 17.43 -7.29 -13.53
CA ALA A 113 18.70 -7.63 -12.89
C ALA A 113 18.53 -8.43 -11.58
N ALA A 114 17.38 -8.31 -10.92
CA ALA A 114 17.10 -9.01 -9.67
C ALA A 114 16.32 -10.33 -9.87
N GLY A 115 15.99 -10.68 -11.13
CA GLY A 115 15.20 -11.86 -11.50
C GLY A 115 13.68 -11.62 -11.50
N PRO A 116 12.90 -12.54 -12.09
CA PRO A 116 11.46 -12.37 -12.28
C PRO A 116 10.72 -12.19 -10.95
N GLN A 117 9.72 -11.32 -10.97
CA GLN A 117 8.82 -11.10 -9.82
C GLN A 117 7.57 -11.94 -9.95
N THR A 118 7.02 -12.38 -8.81
CA THR A 118 5.65 -12.87 -8.75
C THR A 118 4.66 -11.69 -8.84
N PRO A 119 3.40 -11.92 -9.25
CA PRO A 119 2.37 -10.87 -9.23
C PRO A 119 2.19 -10.24 -7.84
N GLN A 120 2.33 -11.03 -6.77
CA GLN A 120 2.26 -10.59 -5.38
C GLN A 120 3.42 -9.66 -5.04
N GLN A 121 4.65 -10.01 -5.42
CA GLN A 121 5.82 -9.15 -5.22
C GLN A 121 5.71 -7.83 -5.99
N ALA A 122 5.24 -7.88 -7.24
CA ALA A 122 5.03 -6.68 -8.06
C ALA A 122 3.98 -5.74 -7.44
N ARG A 123 2.89 -6.29 -6.89
CA ARG A 123 1.86 -5.52 -6.17
C ARG A 123 2.44 -4.94 -4.87
N LEU A 124 3.10 -5.76 -4.06
CA LEU A 124 3.73 -5.32 -2.80
C LEU A 124 4.72 -4.17 -3.03
N TRP A 125 5.55 -4.27 -4.05
CA TRP A 125 6.47 -3.19 -4.47
C TRP A 125 5.73 -1.89 -4.78
N ARG A 126 4.73 -1.95 -5.67
CA ARG A 126 3.97 -0.78 -6.12
C ARG A 126 3.26 -0.09 -4.97
N GLU A 127 2.58 -0.86 -4.12
CA GLU A 127 1.82 -0.32 -2.99
C GLU A 127 2.75 0.25 -1.91
N THR A 128 3.86 -0.43 -1.61
CA THR A 128 4.89 0.07 -0.69
C THR A 128 5.43 1.42 -1.17
N TRP A 129 5.82 1.49 -2.45
CA TRP A 129 6.30 2.73 -3.04
C TRP A 129 5.24 3.83 -2.94
N THR A 130 4.03 3.55 -3.40
CA THR A 130 2.92 4.53 -3.43
C THR A 130 2.59 5.06 -2.04
N ARG A 131 2.65 4.20 -1.02
CA ARG A 131 2.32 4.58 0.36
C ARG A 131 3.42 5.41 1.00
N LEU A 132 4.69 5.05 0.79
CA LEU A 132 5.85 5.79 1.29
C LEU A 132 6.03 7.14 0.59
N ASP A 133 5.74 7.24 -0.71
CA ASP A 133 5.83 8.48 -1.50
C ASP A 133 5.00 9.63 -0.89
N ARG A 134 3.97 9.31 -0.10
CA ARG A 134 3.08 10.28 0.57
C ARG A 134 3.68 10.93 1.82
N PHE A 135 4.52 10.24 2.57
CA PHE A 135 5.04 10.74 3.86
C PHE A 135 6.57 10.68 3.98
N LEU A 136 7.25 9.88 3.16
CA LEU A 136 8.71 9.77 3.03
C LEU A 136 9.11 9.69 1.54
N PRO A 137 8.89 10.77 0.76
CA PRO A 137 9.07 10.75 -0.69
C PRO A 137 10.49 10.43 -1.15
N THR A 138 11.49 10.70 -0.33
CA THR A 138 12.91 10.48 -0.64
C THR A 138 13.39 9.08 -0.31
N LEU A 139 12.70 8.33 0.56
CA LEU A 139 13.19 7.06 1.10
C LEU A 139 13.34 5.98 0.02
N MET A 140 12.30 5.75 -0.79
CA MET A 140 12.39 4.74 -1.86
C MET A 140 13.42 5.11 -2.93
N PRO A 141 13.49 6.37 -3.42
CA PRO A 141 14.58 6.80 -4.30
C PRO A 141 15.99 6.65 -3.72
N GLU A 142 16.18 6.91 -2.42
CA GLU A 142 17.47 6.75 -1.74
C GLU A 142 17.92 5.28 -1.74
N LEU A 143 17.01 4.35 -1.44
CA LEU A 143 17.32 2.92 -1.34
C LEU A 143 17.42 2.24 -2.71
N PHE A 144 16.64 2.70 -3.68
CA PHE A 144 16.51 2.08 -5.01
C PHE A 144 16.66 3.11 -6.13
N PRO A 145 17.85 3.71 -6.30
CA PRO A 145 18.06 4.81 -7.23
C PRO A 145 17.83 4.42 -8.71
N GLU A 146 18.13 3.18 -9.08
CA GLU A 146 17.92 2.68 -10.43
C GLU A 146 16.43 2.54 -10.79
N GLU A 147 15.55 2.31 -9.81
CA GLU A 147 14.11 2.27 -10.03
C GLU A 147 13.49 3.66 -10.09
N ALA A 148 14.05 4.61 -9.34
CA ALA A 148 13.58 6.00 -9.37
C ALA A 148 13.86 6.71 -10.70
N LYS A 149 14.94 6.32 -11.41
CA LYS A 149 15.31 6.87 -12.72
C LYS A 149 14.40 6.38 -13.85
N LYS A 150 13.73 5.25 -13.68
CA LYS A 150 12.83 4.72 -14.72
C LYS A 150 11.57 5.59 -14.79
N PRO A 151 11.11 5.97 -15.99
CA PRO A 151 9.85 6.67 -16.12
C PRO A 151 8.75 5.78 -15.54
N ARG A 152 8.19 6.18 -14.39
CA ARG A 152 7.01 5.53 -13.82
C ARG A 152 5.94 5.64 -14.89
N SER A 153 5.63 4.55 -15.57
CA SER A 153 4.43 4.46 -16.37
C SER A 153 3.25 4.59 -15.40
N ARG A 154 2.87 5.84 -15.11
CA ARG A 154 1.60 6.17 -14.47
C ARG A 154 0.57 5.33 -15.21
N GLY A 155 -0.08 4.41 -14.49
CA GLY A 155 -1.08 3.51 -15.05
C GLY A 155 -2.12 4.29 -15.84
N LYS A 156 -1.91 4.37 -17.15
CA LYS A 156 -2.95 4.62 -18.15
C LYS A 156 -3.38 3.26 -18.68
N SER A 157 -3.83 2.41 -17.78
CA SER A 157 -4.48 1.15 -18.14
C SER A 157 -5.35 0.74 -16.96
N GLU A 158 -6.31 1.58 -16.58
CA GLU A 158 -7.66 1.06 -16.28
C GLU A 158 -8.79 2.09 -16.56
N MET A 159 -8.48 3.33 -16.96
CA MET A 159 -9.51 4.32 -17.34
C MET A 159 -9.79 4.38 -18.85
N SER A 160 -8.91 3.80 -19.70
CA SER A 160 -9.09 3.83 -21.16
C SER A 160 -10.02 2.73 -21.71
N ALA A 161 -10.39 1.74 -20.89
CA ALA A 161 -11.23 0.63 -21.33
C ALA A 161 -12.74 0.95 -21.27
N LEU A 162 -13.17 2.00 -20.55
CA LEU A 162 -14.57 2.43 -20.52
C LEU A 162 -14.94 3.50 -21.56
N ALA A 163 -13.95 4.16 -22.18
CA ALA A 163 -14.22 5.22 -23.17
C ALA A 163 -14.30 4.73 -24.62
N ALA A 164 -13.84 3.51 -24.92
CA ALA A 164 -13.78 2.96 -26.28
C ALA A 164 -15.01 2.12 -26.69
N GLY A 165 -16.01 1.99 -25.83
CA GLY A 165 -17.19 1.13 -26.07
C GLY A 165 -18.49 1.87 -26.40
N ALA A 166 -18.48 3.20 -26.57
CA ALA A 166 -19.70 4.01 -26.67
C ALA A 166 -19.98 4.62 -28.05
N ASP A 167 -19.10 4.45 -29.05
CA ASP A 167 -19.20 5.18 -30.34
C ASP A 167 -19.58 4.32 -31.55
N GLU A 168 -20.11 3.11 -31.36
CA GLU A 168 -20.41 2.19 -32.48
C GLU A 168 -21.86 1.65 -32.48
N LYS A 169 -22.82 2.42 -31.96
CA LYS A 169 -24.25 2.00 -31.97
C LYS A 169 -25.29 3.09 -32.26
N SER A 170 -24.90 4.20 -32.88
CA SER A 170 -25.82 5.28 -33.26
C SER A 170 -26.14 5.38 -34.76
N ALA A 171 -25.57 4.52 -35.62
CA ALA A 171 -25.76 4.62 -37.07
C ALA A 171 -26.88 3.73 -37.67
N ASP A 172 -27.43 2.76 -36.93
CA ASP A 172 -28.40 1.77 -37.48
C ASP A 172 -29.88 2.02 -37.06
N ALA A 173 -30.16 3.13 -36.37
CA ALA A 173 -31.51 3.47 -35.91
C ALA A 173 -32.28 4.42 -36.84
N ASP A 174 -31.59 5.27 -37.60
CA ASP A 174 -32.22 6.29 -38.46
C ASP A 174 -32.74 5.73 -39.81
N GLU A 175 -32.28 4.56 -40.24
CA GLU A 175 -32.68 3.98 -41.54
C GLU A 175 -33.97 3.14 -41.47
N LYS A 176 -34.41 2.74 -40.26
CA LYS A 176 -35.65 1.97 -40.06
C LYS A 176 -36.90 2.81 -39.81
N GLU A 177 -36.75 4.06 -39.38
CA GLU A 177 -37.90 4.95 -39.12
C GLU A 177 -38.43 5.63 -40.39
N GLN A 178 -37.58 5.86 -41.40
CA GLN A 178 -38.01 6.43 -42.68
C GLN A 178 -38.67 5.41 -43.64
N ALA A 179 -38.38 4.12 -43.48
CA ALA A 179 -38.99 3.06 -44.30
C ALA A 179 -40.43 2.69 -43.86
N GLN A 180 -40.80 2.95 -42.60
CA GLN A 180 -42.16 2.67 -42.10
C GLN A 180 -43.17 3.79 -42.39
N THR A 181 -42.72 5.04 -42.58
CA THR A 181 -43.63 6.15 -42.91
C THR A 181 -44.03 6.19 -44.39
N GLN A 182 -43.25 5.59 -45.32
CA GLN A 182 -43.61 5.54 -46.74
C GLN A 182 -44.55 4.38 -47.11
N ALA A 183 -44.64 3.32 -46.30
CA ALA A 183 -45.51 2.16 -46.58
C ALA A 183 -46.98 2.36 -46.17
N GLN A 184 -47.32 3.40 -45.39
CA GLN A 184 -48.70 3.70 -44.98
C GLN A 184 -49.41 4.77 -45.82
N ALA A 185 -48.75 5.34 -46.84
CA ALA A 185 -49.32 6.35 -47.73
C ALA A 185 -49.80 5.82 -49.09
N GLN A 186 -49.79 4.50 -49.31
CA GLN A 186 -50.14 3.88 -50.62
C GLN A 186 -51.22 2.81 -50.57
N VAL A 187 -51.97 2.70 -49.46
CA VAL A 187 -53.24 1.96 -49.42
C VAL A 187 -54.35 2.93 -49.01
N GLY A 188 -54.70 3.80 -49.96
CA GLY A 188 -55.90 4.61 -50.00
C GLY A 188 -56.43 4.59 -51.43
#